data_AF-A0A8S3K1Z2-F1
#
_entry.id   AF-A0A8S3K1Z2-F1
#
_cell.length_a   1.000
_cell.length_b   1.000
_cell.length_c   1.000
_cell.angle_alpha   90.00
_cell.angle_beta   90.00
_cell.angle_gamma   90.00
#
_symmetry.space_group_name_H-M   'P 1'
#
loop_
_entity.id
_entity.type
_entity.pdbx_description
1 polymer ?
#
loop_
_entity_poly.entity_id
_entity_poly.type
_entity_poly.pdbx_seq_one_letter_code
_entity_poly.pdbx_strand_id
1 'polypeptide(L)'
;MLHHKTSLPFIEHVHAQRGLQTMKLIRRKLKKSQLLLRETNKGSNLYVAYINEFEEKAVEYQMKTGAYEELSSSLIEEILSKVTRLLNDLHVKTNQFSFQ
;
A
#
# COMPACT_ATOMS: atom_id res chain seq x y z
N MET A 1 -17.58 29.58 -5.85
CA MET A 1 -17.35 28.55 -4.82
C MET A 1 -15.91 28.68 -4.34
N LEU A 2 -15.70 29.16 -3.11
CA LEU A 2 -14.37 29.30 -2.52
C LEU A 2 -13.89 27.92 -2.04
N HIS A 3 -12.83 27.41 -2.67
CA HIS A 3 -12.10 26.24 -2.15
C HIS A 3 -11.34 26.67 -0.89
N HIS A 4 -11.89 26.40 0.28
CA HIS A 4 -11.17 26.56 1.54
C HIS A 4 -10.11 25.44 1.62
N LYS A 5 -8.90 25.69 1.09
CA LYS A 5 -7.71 24.93 1.50
C LYS A 5 -7.43 25.32 2.95
N THR A 6 -8.01 24.61 3.89
CA THR A 6 -7.63 24.68 5.31
C THR A 6 -6.18 24.24 5.41
N SER A 7 -5.26 25.20 5.44
CA SER A 7 -3.87 24.94 5.79
C SER A 7 -3.86 24.44 7.23
N LEU A 8 -3.33 23.25 7.46
CA LEU A 8 -3.13 22.72 8.81
C LEU A 8 -2.28 23.73 9.59
N PRO A 9 -2.68 24.15 10.80
CA PRO A 9 -1.87 24.98 11.67
C PRO A 9 -0.44 24.45 11.78
N PHE A 10 0.55 25.34 11.86
CA PHE A 10 1.98 24.96 11.88
C PHE A 10 2.29 23.88 12.94
N ILE A 11 1.64 23.97 14.11
CA ILE A 11 1.77 23.00 15.20
C ILE A 11 1.27 21.61 14.79
N GLU A 12 0.13 21.54 14.09
CA GLU A 12 -0.40 20.26 13.57
C GLU A 12 0.52 19.65 12.50
N HIS A 13 1.17 20.49 11.68
CA HIS A 13 2.17 20.01 10.72
C HIS A 13 3.38 19.37 11.43
N VAL A 14 3.87 20.00 12.50
CA VAL A 14 4.98 19.46 13.30
C VAL A 14 4.58 18.14 13.98
N HIS A 15 3.37 18.05 14.53
CA HIS A 15 2.87 16.80 15.12
C HIS A 15 2.72 15.69 14.06
N ALA A 16 2.18 16.00 12.89
CA ALA A 16 2.04 15.05 11.78
C ALA A 16 3.41 14.53 11.32
N GLN A 17 4.42 15.40 11.18
CA GLN A 17 5.77 15.01 10.83
C GLN A 17 6.40 14.08 11.87
N ARG A 18 6.26 14.40 13.16
CA ARG A 18 6.75 13.54 14.25
C ARG A 18 6.04 12.19 14.26
N GLY A 19 4.72 12.18 14.10
CA GLY A 19 3.92 10.96 13.98
C GLY A 19 4.39 10.08 12.82
N LEU A 20 4.64 10.68 11.65
CA LEU A 20 5.16 9.97 10.48
C LEU A 20 6.55 9.37 10.74
N GLN A 21 7.45 10.10 11.40
CA GLN A 21 8.77 9.58 11.76
C GLN A 21 8.68 8.40 12.73
N THR A 22 7.83 8.51 13.75
CA THR A 22 7.56 7.42 14.71
C THR A 22 7.00 6.20 13.99
N MET A 23 6.02 6.37 13.11
CA MET A 23 5.47 5.28 12.30
C MET A 23 6.52 4.62 11.41
N LYS A 24 7.41 5.40 10.79
CA LYS A 24 8.51 4.84 9.98
C LYS A 24 9.45 3.98 10.83
N LEU A 25 9.76 4.40 12.05
CA LEU A 25 10.61 3.63 12.98
C LEU A 25 9.92 2.35 13.43
N ILE A 26 8.64 2.42 13.81
CA ILE A 26 7.84 1.25 14.18
C ILE A 26 7.81 0.26 13.03
N ARG A 27 7.48 0.71 11.81
CA ARG A 27 7.43 -0.15 10.61
C ARG A 27 8.78 -0.81 10.32
N ARG A 28 9.89 -0.08 10.49
CA ARG A 28 11.24 -0.64 10.33
C ARG A 28 11.55 -1.73 11.35
N LYS A 29 11.18 -1.52 12.62
CA LYS A 29 11.38 -2.52 13.68
C LYS A 29 10.55 -3.78 13.42
N LEU A 30 9.26 -3.61 13.12
CA LEU A 30 8.35 -4.71 12.79
C LEU A 30 8.88 -5.54 11.62
N LYS A 31 9.31 -4.89 10.53
CA LYS A 31 9.89 -5.58 9.37
C LYS A 31 11.15 -6.38 9.72
N LYS A 32 12.07 -5.81 10.52
CA LYS A 32 13.29 -6.52 10.96
C LYS A 32 12.98 -7.75 11.81
N SER A 33 11.92 -7.69 12.61
CA SER A 33 11.50 -8.77 13.50
C SER A 33 10.51 -9.73 12.85
N GLN A 34 10.22 -9.59 11.54
CA GLN A 34 9.20 -10.37 10.83
C GLN A 34 7.82 -10.33 11.51
N LEU A 35 7.50 -9.18 12.11
CA LEU A 35 6.21 -8.91 12.74
C LEU A 35 5.35 -8.02 11.85
N LEU A 36 4.04 -8.17 11.98
CA LEU A 36 3.03 -7.37 11.31
C LEU A 36 2.08 -6.79 12.36
N LEU A 37 1.78 -5.51 12.22
CA LEU A 37 0.76 -4.81 13.00
C LEU A 37 -0.48 -4.68 12.12
N ARG A 38 -1.61 -5.20 12.57
CA ARG A 38 -2.88 -5.17 11.85
C ARG A 38 -3.99 -4.65 12.75
N GLU A 39 -4.89 -3.87 12.18
CA GLU A 39 -6.16 -3.54 12.82
C GLU A 39 -7.14 -4.71 12.63
N THR A 40 -7.76 -5.15 13.72
CA THR A 40 -8.75 -6.23 13.68
C THR A 40 -10.13 -5.66 13.34
N ASN A 41 -10.84 -6.34 12.44
CA ASN A 41 -12.19 -5.95 12.00
C ASN A 41 -13.22 -5.90 13.15
N LYS A 42 -12.96 -6.57 14.28
CA LYS A 42 -13.80 -6.56 15.47
C LYS A 42 -13.19 -5.66 16.54
N GLY A 43 -13.69 -4.43 16.63
CA GLY A 43 -13.41 -3.51 17.74
C GLY A 43 -12.18 -2.62 17.59
N SER A 44 -11.62 -2.44 16.39
CA SER A 44 -10.47 -1.55 16.13
C SER A 44 -9.26 -1.79 17.03
N ASN A 45 -9.11 -3.02 17.51
CA ASN A 45 -7.94 -3.43 18.27
C ASN A 45 -6.75 -3.61 17.32
N LEU A 46 -5.57 -3.22 17.80
CA LEU A 46 -4.31 -3.47 17.12
C LEU A 46 -3.76 -4.82 17.57
N TYR A 47 -3.49 -5.68 16.60
CA TYR A 47 -2.90 -6.99 16.80
C TYR A 47 -1.50 -7.03 16.19
N VAL A 48 -0.54 -7.56 16.96
CA VAL A 48 0.85 -7.79 16.51
C VAL A 48 1.08 -9.30 16.48
N ALA A 49 1.53 -9.80 15.34
CA ALA A 49 1.88 -11.20 15.17
C ALA A 49 3.00 -11.39 14.16
N TYR A 50 3.60 -12.58 14.15
CA TYR A 50 4.57 -12.94 13.12
C TYR A 50 3.90 -13.04 11.75
N ILE A 51 4.65 -12.67 10.71
CA ILE A 51 4.18 -12.75 9.32
C ILE A 51 3.78 -14.20 8.98
N ASN A 52 4.58 -15.18 9.41
CA ASN A 52 4.35 -16.59 9.12
C ASN A 52 3.03 -17.10 9.72
N GLU A 53 2.62 -16.63 10.91
CA GLU A 53 1.34 -17.01 11.50
C GLU A 53 0.14 -16.58 10.64
N PHE A 54 0.29 -15.48 9.89
CA PHE A 54 -0.74 -15.05 8.94
C PHE A 54 -0.72 -15.88 7.67
N GLU A 55 0.46 -16.19 7.14
CA GLU A 55 0.62 -17.04 5.96
C GLU A 55 0.04 -18.44 6.23
N GLU A 56 0.34 -19.03 7.39
CA GLU A 56 -0.22 -20.31 7.84
C GLU A 56 -1.75 -20.26 7.93
N LYS A 57 -2.31 -19.22 8.55
CA LYS A 57 -3.78 -19.05 8.65
C LYS A 57 -4.43 -18.81 7.30
N ALA A 58 -3.75 -18.12 6.39
CA ALA A 58 -4.24 -17.89 5.03
C ALA A 58 -4.30 -19.23 4.27
N VAL A 59 -3.22 -20.00 4.29
CA VAL A 59 -3.17 -21.34 3.69
C VAL A 59 -4.21 -22.26 4.31
N GLU A 60 -4.34 -22.28 5.64
CA GLU A 60 -5.34 -23.10 6.34
C GLU A 60 -6.77 -22.71 5.92
N TYR A 61 -7.07 -21.41 5.86
CA TYR A 61 -8.37 -20.92 5.44
C TYR A 61 -8.65 -21.25 3.97
N GLN A 62 -7.66 -21.11 3.09
CA GLN A 62 -7.75 -21.49 1.69
C GLN A 62 -8.05 -22.98 1.55
N MET A 63 -7.29 -23.85 2.21
CA MET A 63 -7.48 -25.30 2.18
C MET A 63 -8.86 -25.72 2.70
N LYS A 64 -9.39 -24.99 3.70
CA LYS A 64 -10.72 -25.27 4.27
C LYS A 64 -11.88 -24.80 3.41
N THR A 65 -11.73 -23.69 2.68
CA THR A 65 -12.88 -22.99 2.07
C THR A 65 -12.84 -22.94 0.56
N GLY A 66 -11.68 -23.14 -0.06
CA GLY A 66 -11.47 -22.88 -1.49
C GLY A 66 -11.77 -21.42 -1.89
N ALA A 67 -11.77 -20.49 -0.92
CA ALA A 67 -12.29 -19.13 -1.14
C ALA A 67 -11.41 -18.25 -2.05
N TYR A 68 -10.16 -18.66 -2.30
CA TYR A 68 -9.26 -17.97 -3.23
C TYR A 68 -8.20 -18.92 -3.77
N GLU A 69 -7.76 -18.65 -5.00
CA GLU A 69 -6.64 -19.33 -5.64
C GLU A 69 -5.43 -18.39 -5.64
N GLU A 70 -4.26 -18.94 -5.31
CA GLU A 70 -3.03 -18.17 -5.40
C GLU A 70 -2.68 -17.97 -6.88
N LEU A 71 -2.59 -16.70 -7.30
CA LEU A 71 -2.24 -16.38 -8.68
C LEU A 71 -0.74 -16.66 -8.88
N SER A 72 -0.43 -17.67 -9.69
CA SER A 72 0.94 -18.13 -9.99
C SER A 72 1.82 -17.11 -10.72
N SER A 73 1.22 -16.00 -11.18
CA SER A 73 1.93 -14.90 -11.82
C SER A 73 1.39 -13.58 -11.31
N SER A 74 2.29 -12.61 -11.20
CA SER A 74 1.96 -11.24 -10.81
C SER A 74 1.17 -10.57 -11.93
N LEU A 75 -0.12 -10.90 -12.05
CA LEU A 75 -1.10 -10.25 -12.90
C LEU A 75 -1.04 -8.73 -12.71
N ILE A 76 -0.73 -8.30 -11.48
CA ILE A 76 -0.50 -6.89 -11.14
C ILE A 76 0.73 -6.36 -11.89
N GLU A 77 1.89 -7.02 -11.87
CA GLU A 77 3.07 -6.58 -12.63
C GLU A 77 2.83 -6.58 -14.13
N GLU A 78 2.10 -7.58 -14.64
CA GLU A 78 1.80 -7.65 -16.08
C GLU A 78 0.88 -6.50 -16.52
N ILE A 79 -0.14 -6.19 -15.71
CA ILE A 79 -1.02 -5.03 -15.92
C ILE A 79 -0.23 -3.73 -15.78
N LEU A 80 0.62 -3.60 -14.76
CA LEU A 80 1.44 -2.40 -14.52
C LEU A 80 2.39 -2.13 -15.69
N SER A 81 3.01 -3.19 -16.21
CA SER A 81 3.87 -3.15 -17.39
C SER A 81 3.11 -2.69 -18.63
N LYS A 82 1.90 -3.23 -18.89
CA LYS A 82 1.04 -2.80 -20.01
C LYS A 82 0.63 -1.33 -19.89
N VAL A 83 0.21 -0.89 -18.70
CA VAL A 83 -0.17 0.52 -18.45
C VAL A 83 1.03 1.44 -18.64
N THR A 84 2.20 1.08 -18.12
CA THR A 84 3.43 1.87 -18.28
C THR A 84 3.82 1.99 -19.75
N ARG A 85 3.72 0.90 -20.52
CA ARG A 85 4.00 0.93 -21.96
C ARG A 85 3.02 1.84 -22.71
N LEU A 86 1.72 1.72 -22.43
CA LEU A 86 0.69 2.59 -23.03
C LEU A 86 0.91 4.07 -22.72
N LEU A 87 1.28 4.41 -21.49
CA LEU A 87 1.57 5.79 -21.09
C LEU A 87 2.81 6.34 -21.80
N ASN A 88 3.85 5.51 -21.96
CA ASN A 88 5.05 5.88 -22.72
C ASN A 88 4.75 6.07 -24.20
N ASP A 89 3.97 5.17 -24.81
CA ASP A 89 3.57 5.27 -26.22
C ASP A 89 2.73 6.53 -26.47
N LEU A 90 1.82 6.86 -25.55
CA LEU A 90 1.04 8.11 -25.60
C LEU A 90 1.92 9.35 -25.47
N HIS A 91 2.94 9.33 -24.59
CA HIS A 91 3.86 10.44 -24.39
C HIS A 91 4.75 10.69 -25.62
N VAL A 92 5.24 9.62 -26.25
CA VAL A 92 6.00 9.70 -27.50
C VAL A 92 5.14 10.25 -28.63
N LYS A 93 3.87 9.82 -28.71
CA LYS A 93 2.93 10.28 -29.73
C LYS A 93 2.54 11.75 -29.54
N THR A 94 2.42 12.24 -28.30
CA THR A 94 2.15 13.67 -28.03
C THR A 94 3.33 14.57 -28.41
N ASN A 95 4.57 14.11 -28.20
CA ASN A 95 5.77 14.85 -28.60
C ASN A 95 6.03 14.86 -30.13
N GLN A 96 5.34 14.03 -30.91
CA GLN A 96 5.38 14.07 -32.37
C GLN A 96 4.42 15.09 -32.99
N PHE A 97 3.43 15.57 -32.23
CA PHE A 97 2.45 16.57 -32.69
C PHE A 97 2.71 17.99 -32.15
N SER A 98 3.79 18.21 -31.38
CA SER A 98 4.16 19.51 -30.80
C SER A 98 5.30 20.23 -31.52
N PHE A 99 5.49 19.94 -32.81
CA PHE A 99 6.28 20.77 -33.72
C PHE A 99 5.47 21.07 -34.97
N GLN A 100 4.62 22.10 -34.89
CA GLN A 100 4.19 22.94 -36.01
C GLN A 100 3.67 24.27 -35.46
#